data_AF-A0A953MI34-F1
#
_entry.id   AF-A0A953MI34-F1
#
_cell.length_a   1.000
_cell.length_b   1.000
_cell.length_c   1.000
_cell.angle_alpha   90.00
_cell.angle_beta   90.00
_cell.angle_gamma   90.00
#
_symmetry.space_group_name_H-M   'P 1'
#
loop_
_entity.id
_entity.type
_entity.pdbx_description
1 polymer ?
#
loop_
_entity_poly.entity_id
_entity_poly.type
_entity_poly.pdbx_seq_one_letter_code
_entity_poly.pdbx_strand_id
1 'polypeptide(L)'
;MNNSISKAAAIATFSLLLAISNFSQIHNEHQLPPIPNEEQITEMINDMAVSLDLSPEQKVKFLELHKAHFEELKSKHEINKKEIERKRIEMEKERLAFENELKSFLNDNQKVKFDILSKKKHHRPKDMIEGSPKRAYKKEMK
;
A
#
# COMPACT_ATOMS: atom_id res chain seq x y z
N MET A 1 52.80 28.75 -7.69
CA MET A 1 53.05 27.52 -8.46
C MET A 1 52.06 26.47 -7.97
N ASN A 2 51.20 26.03 -8.87
CA ASN A 2 50.13 25.07 -8.62
C ASN A 2 50.72 23.65 -8.65
N ASN A 3 50.52 22.87 -7.59
CA ASN A 3 50.75 21.43 -7.63
C ASN A 3 49.44 20.71 -7.34
N SER A 4 48.76 20.37 -8.44
CA SER A 4 47.63 19.46 -8.50
C SER A 4 48.14 18.02 -8.66
N ILE A 5 47.25 17.06 -8.34
CA ILE A 5 47.27 15.63 -8.75
C ILE A 5 48.41 14.83 -8.06
N SER A 6 48.23 13.67 -7.43
CA SER A 6 47.34 12.53 -7.65
C SER A 6 47.41 11.65 -6.39
N LYS A 7 46.28 11.19 -5.86
CA LYS A 7 45.78 9.80 -5.95
C LYS A 7 46.59 8.73 -5.20
N ALA A 8 45.82 7.90 -4.50
CA ALA A 8 46.12 6.57 -3.98
C ALA A 8 47.04 6.57 -2.75
N ALA A 9 46.76 5.85 -1.67
CA ALA A 9 45.77 4.84 -1.34
C ALA A 9 45.54 5.01 0.18
N ALA A 10 44.47 4.51 0.80
CA ALA A 10 44.47 3.12 1.20
C ALA A 10 43.29 2.88 2.17
N ILE A 11 42.60 1.77 1.93
CA ILE A 11 42.07 0.87 2.97
C ILE A 11 40.96 1.44 3.87
N ALA A 12 39.73 1.06 3.55
CA ALA A 12 38.92 0.28 4.50
C ALA A 12 37.72 -0.30 3.74
N THR A 13 37.93 -1.52 3.25
CA THR A 13 36.87 -2.49 2.96
C THR A 13 36.00 -2.66 4.21
N PHE A 14 34.91 -1.90 4.32
CA PHE A 14 33.82 -2.22 5.23
C PHE A 14 32.83 -3.09 4.47
N SER A 15 33.08 -4.39 4.58
CA SER A 15 32.20 -5.47 4.20
C SER A 15 30.75 -5.20 4.59
N LEU A 16 29.87 -5.35 3.59
CA LEU A 16 28.82 -6.37 3.65
C LEU A 16 28.02 -6.40 4.96
N LEU A 17 26.98 -5.54 5.07
CA LEU A 17 25.83 -5.77 5.96
C LEU A 17 24.67 -4.81 5.64
N LEU A 18 24.22 -4.79 4.38
CA LEU A 18 22.90 -4.24 4.01
C LEU A 18 22.12 -5.22 3.12
N ALA A 19 22.35 -6.52 3.31
CA ALA A 19 21.42 -7.54 2.88
C ALA A 19 20.58 -7.93 4.10
N ILE A 20 19.26 -8.01 3.90
CA ILE A 20 18.23 -8.53 4.83
C ILE A 20 17.63 -7.47 5.78
N SER A 21 16.84 -6.55 5.23
CA SER A 21 15.76 -5.89 5.98
C SER A 21 14.57 -5.44 5.12
N ASN A 22 14.26 -6.16 4.04
CA ASN A 22 13.00 -5.94 3.29
C ASN A 22 11.95 -7.05 3.49
N PHE A 23 12.23 -8.07 4.31
CA PHE A 23 11.27 -9.14 4.59
C PHE A 23 10.42 -8.81 5.83
N SER A 24 9.66 -7.72 5.80
CA SER A 24 8.62 -7.41 6.81
C SER A 24 7.58 -6.40 6.30
N GLN A 25 7.29 -6.31 5.00
CA GLN A 25 6.04 -5.69 4.56
C GLN A 25 4.92 -6.71 4.75
N ILE A 26 4.45 -6.78 6.00
CA ILE A 26 3.12 -7.27 6.35
C ILE A 26 2.16 -6.64 5.33
N HIS A 27 1.51 -7.50 4.54
CA HIS A 27 0.48 -7.14 3.57
C HIS A 27 -0.72 -6.53 4.32
N ASN A 28 -0.60 -5.28 4.73
CA ASN A 28 -1.76 -4.42 4.82
C ASN A 28 -2.15 -4.16 3.38
N GLU A 29 -3.26 -4.75 2.94
CA GLU A 29 -3.91 -4.39 1.68
C GLU A 29 -3.81 -2.87 1.51
N HIS A 30 -3.07 -2.43 0.49
CA HIS A 30 -2.83 -1.03 0.16
C HIS A 30 -4.14 -0.38 -0.32
N GLN A 31 -5.14 -0.30 0.55
CA GLN A 31 -6.28 0.56 0.35
C GLN A 31 -5.77 1.98 0.57
N LEU A 32 -5.59 2.69 -0.54
CA LEU A 32 -5.41 4.13 -0.53
C LEU A 32 -6.50 4.75 0.37
N PRO A 33 -6.15 5.72 1.24
CA PRO A 33 -7.14 6.35 2.11
C PRO A 33 -8.28 6.94 1.27
N PRO A 34 -9.51 6.93 1.78
CA PRO A 34 -10.66 7.49 1.07
C PRO A 34 -10.43 8.99 0.85
N ILE A 35 -10.78 9.45 -0.35
CA ILE A 35 -10.73 10.88 -0.68
C ILE A 35 -11.90 11.57 0.03
N PRO A 36 -11.66 12.66 0.79
CA PRO A 36 -12.71 13.40 1.46
C PRO A 36 -13.79 13.88 0.49
N ASN A 37 -15.04 13.89 0.95
CA ASN A 37 -16.15 14.49 0.21
C ASN A 37 -16.18 16.03 0.40
N GLU A 38 -17.06 16.73 -0.31
CA GLU A 38 -17.10 18.20 -0.29
C GLU A 38 -17.43 18.79 1.09
N GLU A 39 -18.30 18.13 1.85
CA GLU A 39 -18.65 18.53 3.22
C GLU A 39 -17.42 18.42 4.14
N GLN A 40 -16.69 17.30 4.06
CA GLN A 40 -15.47 17.07 4.83
C GLN A 40 -14.36 18.05 4.46
N ILE A 41 -14.20 18.38 3.17
CA ILE A 41 -13.24 19.42 2.74
C ILE A 41 -13.63 20.77 3.35
N THR A 42 -14.92 21.10 3.34
CA THR A 42 -15.43 22.36 3.87
C THR A 42 -15.24 22.46 5.38
N GLU A 43 -15.54 21.40 6.12
CA GLU A 43 -15.31 21.30 7.56
C GLU A 43 -13.82 21.45 7.90
N MET A 44 -12.95 20.72 7.20
CA MET A 44 -11.50 20.82 7.38
C MET A 44 -10.97 22.24 7.15
N ILE A 45 -11.48 22.95 6.13
CA ILE A 45 -11.10 24.34 5.86
C ILE A 45 -11.70 25.29 6.91
N ASN A 46 -12.89 25.02 7.44
CA ASN A 46 -13.47 25.82 8.52
C ASN A 46 -12.61 25.71 9.79
N ASP A 47 -12.25 24.51 10.20
CA ASP A 47 -11.40 24.26 11.38
C ASP A 47 -10.02 24.90 11.21
N MET A 48 -9.45 24.80 10.00
CA MET A 48 -8.19 25.45 9.65
C MET A 48 -8.30 26.97 9.68
N ALA A 49 -9.40 27.53 9.18
CA ALA A 49 -9.65 28.96 9.19
C ALA A 49 -9.76 29.52 10.61
N VAL A 50 -10.41 28.80 11.52
CA VAL A 50 -10.46 29.17 12.94
C VAL A 50 -9.09 29.03 13.60
N SER A 51 -8.38 27.92 13.36
CA SER A 51 -7.10 27.64 14.02
C SER A 51 -5.97 28.58 13.59
N LEU A 52 -6.05 29.14 12.39
CA LEU A 52 -5.03 30.00 11.78
C LEU A 52 -5.50 31.45 11.61
N ASP A 53 -6.67 31.80 12.15
CA ASP A 53 -7.29 33.13 12.01
C ASP A 53 -7.34 33.63 10.55
N LEU A 54 -7.72 32.75 9.62
CA LEU A 54 -7.77 33.08 8.19
C LEU A 54 -8.87 34.11 7.90
N SER A 55 -8.56 35.10 7.06
CA SER A 55 -9.56 36.03 6.55
C SER A 55 -10.58 35.31 5.66
N PRO A 56 -11.79 35.87 5.47
CA PRO A 56 -12.79 35.28 4.57
C PRO A 56 -12.26 35.05 3.15
N GLU A 57 -11.45 35.99 2.64
CA GLU A 57 -10.83 35.86 1.31
C GLU A 57 -9.78 34.74 1.25
N GLN A 58 -8.97 34.58 2.30
CA GLN A 58 -8.00 33.48 2.39
C GLN A 58 -8.72 32.13 2.44
N LYS A 59 -9.79 32.03 3.24
CA LYS A 59 -10.60 30.83 3.36
C LYS A 59 -11.15 30.36 2.01
N VAL A 60 -11.68 31.29 1.19
CA VAL A 60 -12.19 30.97 -0.16
C VAL A 60 -11.06 30.41 -1.04
N LYS A 61 -9.90 31.07 -1.06
CA LYS A 61 -8.74 30.61 -1.85
C LYS A 61 -8.24 29.22 -1.41
N PHE A 62 -8.20 28.96 -0.11
CA PHE A 62 -7.82 27.65 0.43
C PHE A 62 -8.81 26.56 0.04
N LEU A 63 -10.10 26.85 0.12
CA LEU A 63 -11.16 25.93 -0.30
C LEU A 63 -11.03 25.57 -1.78
N GLU A 64 -10.85 26.57 -2.65
CA GLU A 64 -10.65 26.36 -4.09
C GLU A 64 -9.41 25.50 -4.38
N LEU A 65 -8.28 25.79 -3.72
CA LEU A 65 -7.03 25.06 -3.89
C LEU A 65 -7.18 23.59 -3.45
N HIS A 66 -7.84 23.34 -2.33
CA HIS A 66 -8.09 21.98 -1.85
C HIS A 66 -9.08 21.22 -2.73
N LYS A 67 -10.16 21.86 -3.20
CA LYS A 67 -11.07 21.23 -4.18
C LYS A 67 -10.32 20.81 -5.43
N ALA A 68 -9.51 21.70 -6.01
CA ALA A 68 -8.70 21.38 -7.19
C ALA A 68 -7.71 20.22 -6.92
N HIS A 69 -7.03 20.24 -5.77
CA HIS A 69 -6.11 19.18 -5.37
C HIS A 69 -6.81 17.81 -5.23
N PHE A 70 -7.96 17.75 -4.57
CA PHE A 70 -8.67 16.50 -4.38
C PHE A 70 -9.31 15.97 -5.67
N GLU A 71 -9.71 16.83 -6.60
CA GLU A 71 -10.12 16.39 -7.94
C GLU A 71 -8.95 15.75 -8.72
N GLU A 72 -7.75 16.34 -8.65
CA GLU A 72 -6.56 15.73 -9.22
C GLU A 72 -6.27 14.36 -8.59
N LEU A 73 -6.37 14.25 -7.26
CA LEU A 73 -6.19 12.99 -6.55
C LEU A 73 -7.24 11.94 -6.93
N LYS A 74 -8.50 12.31 -7.13
CA LYS A 74 -9.56 11.39 -7.61
C LYS A 74 -9.17 10.79 -8.95
N SER A 75 -8.70 11.62 -9.89
CA SER A 75 -8.27 11.14 -11.21
C SER A 75 -7.12 10.13 -11.09
N LYS A 76 -6.11 10.41 -10.27
CA LYS A 76 -4.98 9.51 -10.01
C LYS A 76 -5.42 8.22 -9.34
N HIS A 77 -6.34 8.30 -8.38
CA HIS A 77 -6.87 7.14 -7.67
C HIS A 77 -7.61 6.20 -8.63
N GLU A 78 -8.44 6.73 -9.53
CA GLU A 78 -9.16 5.93 -10.52
C GLU A 78 -8.21 5.28 -11.55
N ILE A 79 -7.16 5.99 -11.98
CA ILE A 79 -6.12 5.40 -12.83
C ILE A 79 -5.43 4.25 -12.09
N ASN A 80 -5.04 4.46 -10.85
CA ASN A 80 -4.32 3.47 -10.06
C ASN A 80 -5.20 2.23 -9.78
N LYS A 81 -6.50 2.44 -9.50
CA LYS A 81 -7.48 1.36 -9.34
C LYS A 81 -7.59 0.50 -10.59
N LYS A 82 -7.64 1.12 -11.78
CA LYS A 82 -7.65 0.39 -13.06
C LYS A 82 -6.35 -0.38 -13.28
N GLU A 83 -5.21 0.20 -12.93
CA GLU A 83 -3.92 -0.48 -13.03
C GLU A 83 -3.82 -1.68 -12.10
N ILE A 84 -4.26 -1.54 -10.85
CA ILE A 84 -4.31 -2.62 -9.86
C ILE A 84 -5.19 -3.77 -10.39
N GLU A 85 -6.37 -3.45 -10.93
CA GLU A 85 -7.27 -4.49 -11.47
C GLU A 85 -6.65 -5.19 -12.68
N ARG A 86 -6.01 -4.44 -13.59
CA ARG A 86 -5.29 -5.02 -14.72
C ARG A 86 -4.19 -5.98 -14.24
N LYS A 87 -3.38 -5.56 -13.27
CA LYS A 87 -2.33 -6.39 -12.67
C LYS A 87 -2.91 -7.64 -11.99
N ARG A 88 -4.05 -7.50 -11.32
CA ARG A 88 -4.76 -8.63 -10.71
C ARG A 88 -5.18 -9.67 -11.76
N ILE A 89 -5.76 -9.22 -12.88
CA ILE A 89 -6.16 -10.10 -13.98
C ILE A 89 -4.94 -10.79 -14.61
N GLU A 90 -3.84 -10.06 -14.80
CA GLU A 90 -2.60 -10.60 -15.35
C GLU A 90 -1.98 -11.67 -14.44
N MET A 91 -1.86 -11.38 -13.14
CA MET A 91 -1.37 -12.36 -12.16
C MET A 91 -2.27 -13.60 -12.08
N GLU A 92 -3.59 -13.44 -12.17
CA GLU A 92 -4.51 -14.57 -12.16
C GLU A 92 -4.35 -15.43 -13.42
N LYS A 93 -4.15 -14.80 -14.58
CA LYS A 93 -3.85 -15.50 -15.83
C LYS A 93 -2.55 -16.30 -15.74
N GLU A 94 -1.48 -15.69 -15.23
CA GLU A 94 -0.19 -16.35 -15.03
C GLU A 94 -0.28 -17.50 -14.03
N ARG A 95 -1.00 -17.30 -12.92
CA ARG A 95 -1.28 -18.33 -11.93
C ARG A 95 -1.96 -19.54 -12.56
N LEU A 96 -3.02 -19.33 -13.33
CA LEU A 96 -3.75 -20.40 -14.01
C LEU A 96 -2.89 -21.11 -15.06
N ALA A 97 -2.07 -20.37 -15.82
CA ALA A 97 -1.15 -20.96 -16.79
C ALA A 97 -0.14 -21.89 -16.10
N PHE A 98 0.48 -21.43 -15.01
CA PHE A 98 1.40 -22.23 -14.21
C PHE A 98 0.72 -23.45 -13.57
N GLU A 99 -0.49 -23.30 -13.03
CA GLU A 99 -1.25 -24.43 -12.47
C GLU A 99 -1.59 -25.48 -13.53
N ASN A 100 -1.91 -25.06 -14.76
CA ASN A 100 -2.15 -25.99 -15.87
C ASN A 100 -0.88 -26.73 -16.28
N GLU A 101 0.25 -26.04 -16.32
CA GLU A 101 1.56 -26.67 -16.58
C GLU A 101 1.88 -27.71 -15.51
N LEU A 102 1.72 -27.39 -14.22
CA LEU A 102 1.90 -28.34 -13.13
C LEU A 102 0.98 -29.55 -13.26
N LYS A 103 -0.30 -29.33 -13.59
CA LYS A 103 -1.29 -30.42 -13.76
C LYS A 103 -0.97 -31.34 -14.95
N SER A 104 -0.21 -30.88 -15.93
CA SER A 104 0.19 -31.70 -17.08
C SER A 104 1.11 -32.87 -16.68
N PHE A 105 1.85 -32.74 -15.56
CA PHE A 105 2.71 -33.79 -15.00
C PHE A 105 1.96 -34.76 -14.09
N LEU A 106 0.68 -34.52 -13.81
CA LEU A 106 -0.11 -35.29 -12.85
C LEU A 106 -1.06 -36.25 -13.56
N ASN A 107 -1.30 -37.42 -12.98
CA ASN A 107 -2.42 -38.27 -13.37
C ASN A 107 -3.75 -37.74 -12.79
N ASP A 108 -4.88 -38.29 -13.23
CA ASP A 108 -6.20 -37.74 -12.89
C ASP A 108 -6.51 -37.79 -11.39
N ASN A 109 -6.10 -38.87 -10.70
CA ASN A 109 -6.24 -38.97 -9.25
C ASN A 109 -5.41 -37.91 -8.51
N GLN A 110 -4.22 -37.58 -9.01
CA GLN A 110 -3.37 -36.53 -8.45
C GLN A 110 -3.92 -35.13 -8.73
N LYS A 111 -4.48 -34.87 -9.91
CA LYS A 111 -5.14 -33.59 -10.24
C LYS A 111 -6.28 -33.28 -9.27
N VAL A 112 -7.13 -34.26 -8.95
CA VAL A 112 -8.23 -34.08 -7.98
C VAL A 112 -7.68 -33.70 -6.59
N LYS A 113 -6.62 -34.37 -6.12
CA LYS A 113 -5.98 -34.02 -4.84
C LYS A 113 -5.35 -32.62 -4.88
N PHE A 114 -4.73 -32.26 -5.99
CA PHE A 114 -4.15 -30.94 -6.20
C PHE A 114 -5.21 -29.84 -6.09
N ASP A 115 -6.37 -30.00 -6.75
CA ASP A 115 -7.46 -29.03 -6.70
C ASP A 115 -8.02 -28.83 -5.28
N ILE A 116 -8.13 -29.91 -4.51
CA ILE A 116 -8.54 -29.84 -3.10
C ILE A 116 -7.51 -29.07 -2.27
N LEU A 117 -6.22 -29.32 -2.49
CA LEU A 117 -5.13 -28.63 -1.78
C LEU A 117 -5.07 -27.14 -2.12
N SER A 118 -5.19 -26.77 -3.40
CA SER A 118 -5.16 -25.37 -3.83
C SER A 118 -6.34 -24.59 -3.24
N LYS A 119 -7.56 -25.15 -3.28
CA LYS A 119 -8.76 -24.51 -2.69
C LYS A 119 -8.63 -24.27 -1.18
N LYS A 120 -8.00 -25.18 -0.44
CA LYS A 120 -7.76 -25.03 1.02
C LYS A 120 -6.81 -23.87 1.35
N LYS A 121 -5.80 -23.61 0.50
CA LYS A 121 -4.84 -22.51 0.73
C LYS A 121 -5.47 -21.13 0.48
N HIS A 122 -6.45 -21.03 -0.43
CA HIS A 122 -7.15 -19.79 -0.73
C HIS A 122 -8.25 -19.41 0.28
N HIS A 123 -8.63 -20.32 1.19
CA HIS A 123 -9.67 -20.11 2.22
C HIS A 123 -9.11 -19.93 3.63
N ARG A 124 -7.88 -19.43 3.79
CA ARG A 124 -7.38 -19.15 5.15
C ARG A 124 -8.26 -18.05 5.76
N PRO A 125 -9.03 -18.32 6.84
CA PRO A 125 -9.85 -17.29 7.47
C PRO A 125 -8.94 -16.17 7.94
N LYS A 126 -9.29 -14.91 7.62
CA LYS A 126 -8.59 -13.70 8.11
C LYS A 126 -8.52 -13.66 9.66
N ASP A 127 -9.33 -14.48 10.31
CA ASP A 127 -9.52 -14.53 11.76
C ASP A 127 -8.45 -15.36 12.50
N MET A 128 -7.57 -16.09 11.80
CA MET A 128 -6.46 -16.82 12.44
C MET A 128 -5.17 -16.00 12.59
N ILE A 129 -5.26 -14.67 12.43
CA ILE A 129 -4.27 -13.70 12.94
C ILE A 129 -4.80 -13.12 14.27
N GLU A 130 -5.46 -13.93 15.10
CA GLU A 130 -5.70 -13.65 16.53
C GLU A 130 -4.39 -13.83 17.33
N GLY A 131 -3.45 -12.91 17.07
CA GLY A 131 -2.31 -12.61 17.94
C GLY A 131 -2.19 -11.13 18.26
N SER A 132 -3.08 -10.29 17.73
CA SER A 132 -3.16 -8.87 18.05
C SER A 132 -4.06 -8.69 19.29
N PRO A 133 -3.54 -8.34 20.46
CA PRO A 133 -4.37 -8.09 21.62
C PRO A 133 -5.34 -6.95 21.27
N LYS A 134 -6.64 -7.25 21.30
CA LYS A 134 -7.69 -6.22 21.26
C LYS A 134 -7.38 -5.26 22.41
N ARG A 135 -6.84 -4.08 22.12
CA ARG A 135 -6.78 -2.98 23.09
C ARG A 135 -8.22 -2.62 23.43
N ALA A 136 -8.75 -3.30 24.42
CA ALA A 136 -9.93 -2.87 25.14
C ALA A 136 -9.58 -1.51 25.74
N TYR A 137 -9.94 -0.42 25.05
CA TYR A 137 -10.09 0.87 25.71
C TYR A 137 -11.26 0.72 26.67
N LYS A 138 -10.95 0.24 27.87
CA LYS A 138 -11.83 0.27 29.02
C LYS A 138 -12.03 1.75 29.33
N LYS A 139 -13.17 2.27 28.89
CA LYS A 139 -13.68 3.60 29.24
C LYS A 139 -14.02 3.54 30.73
N GLU A 140 -13.02 3.73 31.59
CA GLU A 140 -13.28 4.02 33.00
C GLU A 140 -13.71 5.48 33.06
N MET A 141 -15.02 5.70 32.91
CA MET A 141 -15.68 6.83 33.53
C MET A 141 -16.12 6.37 34.91
N LYS A 142 -15.50 6.93 35.94
CA LYS A 142 -16.14 7.38 37.18
C LYS A 142 -15.24 8.37 37.89
#